data_AF-A0A0J9Y3J3-F1
#
_entry.id   AF-A0A0J9Y3J3-F1
#
_cell.length_a   1.000
_cell.length_b   1.000
_cell.length_c   1.000
_cell.angle_alpha   90.00
_cell.angle_beta   90.00
_cell.angle_gamma   90.00
#
_symmetry.space_group_name_H-M   'P 1'
#
loop_
_entity.id
_entity.type
_entity.pdbx_description
1 polymer ?
#
loop_
_entity_poly.entity_id
_entity_poly.type
_entity_poly.pdbx_seq_one_letter_code
_entity_poly.pdbx_strand_id
1 'polypeptide(L)'
;MIAEARLVCDFMHENIIKIYGVACNSAPVKVVMEYCPGGSLKNLLIKHKETIKNEERNIFLFEAAKALRHLQLKKCVHRDVAARNCLIGNNGSLKLSDFGLSRRLEDLKKLSSDDENIAWPIPWMAPETLSKKPKFTTKSDVYAFGILIYEVYSCGGKPWPDITVVQDIIPLVRKGRIMATPSLLNDKNVEEIMHQCWKRKAVQRPDFIEIVKRFRTVLQSQKLPAGQDRIVSMLEGIDSSKNSINLEENSPDSTLSKQYKEDEKAAQKIAETIEETSTTLTKGETQASAPTLETCSKDMKIKKQKSSAIRSTPLTPGKWHRESKPSPSTISSKSSRTSSRKHFDTLIRSMAPRHKTRLSRYQNRNKQTKDKPPSHDKV
;
A
#
# COMPACT_ATOMS: atom_id res chain seq x y z
N MET A 1 7.88 12.12 -4.87
CA MET A 1 8.50 11.76 -6.16
C MET A 1 9.94 11.26 -6.06
N ILE A 2 10.99 12.05 -5.77
CA ILE A 2 12.37 11.49 -5.74
C ILE A 2 12.57 10.49 -4.59
N ALA A 3 12.09 10.82 -3.39
CA ALA A 3 12.16 9.92 -2.23
C ALA A 3 11.41 8.61 -2.47
N GLU A 4 10.20 8.70 -3.02
CA GLU A 4 9.39 7.57 -3.48
C GLU A 4 10.14 6.70 -4.51
N ALA A 5 10.71 7.32 -5.55
CA ALA A 5 11.45 6.60 -6.57
C ALA A 5 12.64 5.82 -5.99
N ARG A 6 13.40 6.45 -5.07
CA ARG A 6 14.49 5.79 -4.36
C ARG A 6 14.02 4.61 -3.52
N LEU A 7 12.90 4.76 -2.80
CA LEU A 7 12.34 3.72 -1.95
C LEU A 7 11.96 2.47 -2.76
N VAL A 8 11.26 2.65 -3.88
CA VAL A 8 10.75 1.52 -4.68
C VAL A 8 11.87 0.80 -5.45
N CYS A 9 12.96 1.48 -5.80
CA CYS A 9 14.12 0.83 -6.41
C CYS A 9 14.71 -0.31 -5.57
N ASP A 10 14.49 -0.30 -4.24
CA ASP A 10 14.95 -1.36 -3.35
C ASP A 10 13.99 -2.58 -3.30
N PHE A 11 12.84 -2.51 -3.99
CA PHE A 11 11.79 -3.53 -3.98
C PHE A 11 11.68 -4.22 -5.34
N MET A 12 12.41 -5.32 -5.50
CA MET A 12 12.30 -6.19 -6.67
C MET A 12 11.33 -7.35 -6.38
N HIS A 13 10.09 -7.21 -6.86
CA HIS A 13 9.07 -8.25 -6.71
C HIS A 13 8.11 -8.23 -7.91
N GLU A 14 7.58 -9.39 -8.31
CA GLU A 14 6.70 -9.50 -9.49
C GLU A 14 5.41 -8.68 -9.35
N ASN A 15 4.86 -8.61 -8.13
CA ASN A 15 3.64 -7.89 -7.79
C ASN A 15 3.86 -6.45 -7.27
N ILE A 16 5.05 -5.88 -7.43
CA ILE A 16 5.33 -4.47 -7.10
C ILE A 16 5.67 -3.71 -8.39
N ILE A 17 5.18 -2.47 -8.50
CA ILE A 17 5.47 -1.61 -9.64
C ILE A 17 6.97 -1.40 -9.81
N LYS A 18 7.50 -1.67 -10.99
CA LYS A 18 8.91 -1.37 -11.30
C LYS A 18 9.07 0.10 -11.63
N ILE A 19 10.05 0.75 -10.98
CA ILE A 19 10.51 2.09 -11.36
C ILE A 19 11.78 1.95 -12.19
N TYR A 20 11.78 2.56 -13.38
CA TYR A 20 12.93 2.60 -14.27
C TYR A 20 13.84 3.80 -14.00
N GLY A 21 13.29 4.89 -13.48
CA GLY A 21 14.09 6.05 -13.08
C GLY A 21 13.27 7.32 -12.90
N VAL A 22 13.97 8.44 -12.81
CA VAL A 22 13.39 9.78 -12.70
C VAL A 22 13.91 10.66 -13.82
N ALA A 23 13.02 11.38 -14.50
CA ALA A 23 13.36 12.44 -15.43
C ALA A 23 13.30 13.78 -14.68
N CYS A 24 14.47 14.38 -14.45
CA CYS A 24 14.62 15.60 -13.64
C CYS A 24 15.24 16.78 -14.41
N ASN A 25 15.48 16.63 -15.71
CA ASN A 25 16.12 17.64 -16.57
C ASN A 25 15.24 18.88 -16.79
N SER A 26 13.92 18.78 -16.55
CA SER A 26 12.99 19.91 -16.58
C SER A 26 11.85 19.70 -15.59
N ALA A 27 11.33 20.79 -15.04
CA ALA A 27 10.13 20.76 -14.20
C ALA A 27 8.88 20.48 -15.06
N PRO A 28 7.87 19.74 -14.54
CA PRO A 28 7.91 19.00 -13.28
C PRO A 28 8.78 17.74 -13.40
N VAL A 29 9.40 17.34 -12.28
CA VAL A 29 10.08 16.05 -12.13
C VAL A 29 9.08 14.93 -12.45
N LYS A 30 9.50 13.94 -13.23
CA LYS A 30 8.65 12.81 -13.62
C LYS A 30 9.29 11.50 -13.15
N VAL A 31 8.47 10.56 -12.73
CA VAL A 31 8.90 9.19 -12.42
C VAL A 31 8.54 8.31 -13.62
N VAL A 32 9.51 7.55 -14.11
CA VAL A 32 9.32 6.59 -15.21
C VAL A 32 9.20 5.20 -14.60
N MET A 33 8.08 4.52 -14.86
CA MET A 33 7.74 3.22 -14.27
C MET A 33 7.16 2.27 -15.31
N GLU A 34 7.01 1.00 -14.94
CA GLU A 34 6.40 0.01 -15.83
C GLU A 34 4.97 0.39 -16.21
N TYR A 35 4.64 0.21 -17.49
CA TYR A 35 3.30 0.48 -17.99
C TYR A 35 2.36 -0.67 -17.67
N CYS A 36 1.22 -0.36 -17.05
CA CYS A 36 0.18 -1.30 -16.68
C CYS A 36 -1.08 -1.10 -17.56
N PRO A 37 -1.20 -1.80 -18.70
CA PRO A 37 -2.25 -1.55 -19.68
C PRO A 37 -3.66 -1.87 -19.16
N GLY A 38 -3.79 -2.77 -18.17
CA GLY A 38 -5.08 -3.09 -17.58
C GLY A 38 -5.60 -2.03 -16.58
N GLY A 39 -4.83 -0.96 -16.35
CA GLY A 39 -5.22 0.14 -15.46
C GLY A 39 -5.34 -0.28 -14.00
N SER A 40 -6.12 0.47 -13.21
CA SER A 40 -6.32 0.15 -11.80
C SER A 40 -7.34 -0.98 -11.59
N LEU A 41 -7.10 -1.81 -10.59
CA LEU A 41 -7.99 -2.88 -10.14
C LEU A 41 -9.37 -2.32 -9.82
N LYS A 42 -9.46 -1.15 -9.17
CA LYS A 42 -10.74 -0.47 -8.92
C LYS A 42 -11.55 -0.28 -10.21
N ASN A 43 -10.95 0.27 -11.25
CA ASN A 43 -11.65 0.51 -12.51
C ASN A 43 -12.04 -0.79 -13.21
N LEU A 44 -11.17 -1.81 -13.15
CA LEU A 44 -11.45 -3.14 -13.66
C LEU A 44 -12.68 -3.76 -12.98
N LEU A 45 -12.73 -3.71 -11.64
CA LEU A 45 -13.83 -4.23 -10.84
C LEU A 45 -15.17 -3.55 -11.16
N ILE A 46 -15.17 -2.24 -11.31
CA ILE A 46 -16.37 -1.47 -11.67
C ILE A 46 -16.85 -1.83 -13.07
N LYS A 47 -15.93 -1.83 -14.04
CA LYS A 47 -16.23 -2.08 -15.46
C LYS A 47 -16.74 -3.50 -15.72
N HIS A 48 -16.23 -4.48 -14.96
CA HIS A 48 -16.49 -5.90 -15.16
C HIS A 48 -17.26 -6.55 -14.00
N LYS A 49 -18.03 -5.76 -13.24
CA LYS A 49 -18.73 -6.20 -12.02
C LYS A 49 -19.62 -7.43 -12.20
N GLU A 50 -20.19 -7.63 -13.39
CA GLU A 50 -21.10 -8.73 -13.73
C GLU A 50 -20.38 -9.98 -14.25
N THR A 51 -19.13 -9.83 -14.71
CA THR A 51 -18.40 -10.90 -15.41
C THR A 51 -17.22 -11.43 -14.61
N ILE A 52 -16.64 -10.63 -13.73
CA ILE A 52 -15.49 -11.05 -12.91
C ILE A 52 -15.91 -12.09 -11.88
N LYS A 53 -15.23 -13.23 -11.90
CA LYS A 53 -15.52 -14.37 -11.01
C LYS A 53 -14.82 -14.24 -9.66
N ASN A 54 -15.32 -14.94 -8.64
CA ASN A 54 -14.75 -14.89 -7.30
C ASN A 54 -13.34 -15.49 -7.23
N GLU A 55 -13.03 -16.48 -8.06
CA GLU A 55 -11.69 -17.06 -8.16
C GLU A 55 -10.69 -15.99 -8.64
N GLU A 56 -11.08 -15.15 -9.60
CA GLU A 56 -10.24 -14.05 -10.10
C GLU A 56 -10.04 -12.95 -9.06
N ARG A 57 -11.08 -12.64 -8.28
CA ARG A 57 -10.97 -11.74 -7.11
C ARG A 57 -9.92 -12.24 -6.13
N ASN A 58 -9.94 -13.54 -5.83
CA ASN A 58 -8.97 -14.17 -4.93
C ASN A 58 -7.56 -14.15 -5.49
N ILE A 59 -7.37 -14.29 -6.80
CA ILE A 59 -6.07 -14.16 -7.44
C ILE A 59 -5.50 -12.76 -7.23
N PHE A 60 -6.28 -11.70 -7.45
CA PHE A 60 -5.84 -10.33 -7.18
C PHE A 60 -5.48 -10.11 -5.72
N LEU A 61 -6.30 -10.60 -4.78
CA LEU A 61 -6.03 -10.47 -3.35
C LEU A 61 -4.76 -11.23 -2.92
N PHE A 62 -4.52 -12.41 -3.50
CA PHE A 62 -3.31 -13.18 -3.28
C PHE A 62 -2.06 -12.44 -3.78
N GLU A 63 -2.10 -11.92 -5.01
CA GLU A 63 -0.99 -11.14 -5.60
C GLU A 63 -0.70 -9.86 -4.81
N ALA A 64 -1.75 -9.15 -4.36
CA ALA A 64 -1.60 -7.98 -3.49
C ALA A 64 -0.99 -8.36 -2.13
N ALA A 65 -1.42 -9.47 -1.53
CA ALA A 65 -0.85 -9.97 -0.28
C ALA A 65 0.62 -10.35 -0.44
N LYS A 66 1.04 -10.93 -1.58
CA LYS A 66 2.45 -11.22 -1.87
C LYS A 66 3.30 -9.95 -1.91
N ALA A 67 2.83 -8.90 -2.59
CA ALA A 67 3.49 -7.60 -2.62
C ALA A 67 3.65 -7.01 -1.20
N LEU A 68 2.58 -7.04 -0.40
CA LEU A 68 2.59 -6.51 0.97
C LEU A 68 3.46 -7.34 1.91
N ARG A 69 3.52 -8.67 1.73
CA ARG A 69 4.46 -9.53 2.43
C ARG A 69 5.90 -9.14 2.12
N HIS A 70 6.22 -8.85 0.85
CA HIS A 70 7.56 -8.39 0.48
C HIS A 70 7.92 -7.07 1.18
N LEU A 71 7.00 -6.09 1.20
CA LEU A 71 7.21 -4.84 1.94
C LEU A 71 7.38 -5.07 3.45
N GLN A 72 6.58 -5.95 4.03
CA GLN A 72 6.68 -6.34 5.45
C GLN A 72 8.09 -6.85 5.77
N LEU A 73 8.61 -7.78 4.97
CA LEU A 73 9.96 -8.35 5.16
C LEU A 73 11.07 -7.30 4.95
N LYS A 74 10.83 -6.32 4.08
CA LYS A 74 11.71 -5.16 3.88
C LYS A 74 11.51 -4.05 4.92
N LYS A 75 10.71 -4.29 5.96
CA LYS A 75 10.41 -3.34 7.04
C LYS A 75 9.89 -2.00 6.48
N CYS A 76 9.04 -2.07 5.46
CA CYS A 76 8.40 -0.91 4.82
C CYS A 76 6.89 -0.95 5.03
N VAL A 77 6.29 0.21 5.30
CA VAL A 77 4.84 0.40 5.40
C VAL A 77 4.37 1.19 4.19
N HIS A 78 3.32 0.70 3.51
CA HIS A 78 2.77 1.33 2.33
C HIS A 78 1.97 2.59 2.66
N ARG A 79 1.12 2.52 3.70
CA ARG A 79 0.25 3.61 4.22
C ARG A 79 -0.89 4.05 3.29
N ASP A 80 -1.02 3.43 2.12
CA ASP A 80 -2.13 3.68 1.19
C ASP A 80 -2.53 2.43 0.39
N VAL A 81 -2.73 1.32 1.08
CA VAL A 81 -3.21 0.08 0.46
C VAL A 81 -4.68 0.25 0.08
N ALA A 82 -4.97 0.29 -1.22
CA ALA A 82 -6.32 0.44 -1.76
C ALA A 82 -6.42 -0.12 -3.18
N ALA A 83 -7.63 -0.44 -3.64
CA ALA A 83 -7.86 -0.99 -4.98
C ALA A 83 -7.44 -0.03 -6.11
N ARG A 84 -7.44 1.28 -5.84
CA ARG A 84 -6.96 2.31 -6.78
C ARG A 84 -5.43 2.26 -7.01
N ASN A 85 -4.69 1.76 -6.02
CA ASN A 85 -3.23 1.67 -6.02
C ASN A 85 -2.73 0.27 -6.40
N CYS A 86 -3.64 -0.63 -6.78
CA CYS A 86 -3.33 -1.90 -7.42
C CYS A 86 -3.54 -1.75 -8.92
N LEU A 87 -2.51 -1.96 -9.73
CA LEU A 87 -2.55 -1.87 -11.20
C LEU A 87 -2.47 -3.25 -11.84
N ILE A 88 -2.89 -3.39 -13.10
CA ILE A 88 -2.82 -4.65 -13.85
C ILE A 88 -1.74 -4.54 -14.94
N GLY A 89 -0.65 -5.28 -14.74
CA GLY A 89 0.51 -5.32 -15.61
C GLY A 89 0.24 -6.04 -16.93
N ASN A 90 1.18 -5.96 -17.87
CA ASN A 90 1.05 -6.51 -19.23
C ASN A 90 0.81 -8.03 -19.30
N ASN A 91 1.20 -8.79 -18.28
CA ASN A 91 0.99 -10.23 -18.17
C ASN A 91 -0.31 -10.58 -17.42
N GLY A 92 -1.16 -9.59 -17.09
CA GLY A 92 -2.38 -9.79 -16.32
C GLY A 92 -2.16 -9.95 -14.80
N SER A 93 -0.93 -9.80 -14.31
CA SER A 93 -0.62 -9.81 -12.88
C SER A 93 -0.89 -8.47 -12.22
N LEU A 94 -1.29 -8.50 -10.96
CA LEU A 94 -1.43 -7.30 -10.13
C LEU A 94 -0.07 -6.73 -9.73
N LYS A 95 0.03 -5.40 -9.79
CA LYS A 95 1.17 -4.57 -9.40
C LYS A 95 0.73 -3.57 -8.33
N LEU A 96 1.23 -3.71 -7.11
CA LEU A 96 1.07 -2.68 -6.07
C LEU A 96 1.89 -1.44 -6.45
N SER A 97 1.29 -0.26 -6.35
CA SER A 97 1.83 1.02 -6.83
C SER A 97 1.50 2.16 -5.87
N ASP A 98 1.93 3.38 -6.21
CA ASP A 98 1.75 4.61 -5.42
C ASP A 98 2.41 4.54 -4.03
N PHE A 99 3.74 4.68 -4.02
CA PHE A 99 4.56 4.63 -2.82
C PHE A 99 4.81 6.01 -2.22
N GLY A 100 4.06 7.05 -2.65
CA GLY A 100 4.28 8.44 -2.23
C GLY A 100 4.17 8.63 -0.72
N LEU A 101 3.27 7.87 -0.07
CA LEU A 101 3.09 7.88 1.39
C LEU A 101 3.97 6.86 2.12
N SER A 102 4.56 5.90 1.40
CA SER A 102 5.29 4.78 1.98
C SER A 102 6.57 5.22 2.70
N ARG A 103 6.92 4.50 3.76
CA ARG A 103 8.10 4.80 4.60
C ARG A 103 8.68 3.50 5.19
N ARG A 104 10.00 3.47 5.40
CA ARG A 104 10.66 2.42 6.19
C ARG A 104 10.29 2.58 7.66
N LEU A 105 10.17 1.46 8.40
CA LEU A 105 9.80 1.45 9.81
C LEU A 105 10.78 2.25 10.69
N GLU A 106 12.05 2.32 10.31
CA GLU A 106 13.08 3.10 11.00
C GLU A 106 12.87 4.62 10.88
N ASP A 107 12.38 5.07 9.73
CA ASP A 107 12.11 6.48 9.45
C ASP A 107 10.85 6.96 10.16
N LEU A 108 9.90 6.06 10.45
CA LEU A 108 8.67 6.38 11.17
C LEU A 108 8.94 6.89 12.59
N LYS A 109 10.09 6.57 13.20
CA LYS A 109 10.46 7.04 14.55
C LYS A 109 10.82 8.53 14.60
N LYS A 110 11.09 9.16 13.45
CA LYS A 110 11.49 10.58 13.33
C LYS A 110 10.31 11.50 12.97
N LEU A 111 9.08 10.98 12.98
CA LEU A 111 7.90 11.68 12.48
C LEU A 111 7.33 12.69 13.48
N SER A 112 7.41 13.98 13.13
CA SER A 112 6.34 14.92 13.48
C SER A 112 6.09 15.97 12.42
N SER A 113 7.14 16.50 11.74
CA SER A 113 6.98 17.66 10.84
C SER A 113 6.53 17.31 9.41
N ASP A 114 7.00 16.19 8.84
CA ASP A 114 6.75 15.87 7.41
C ASP A 114 5.32 15.40 7.11
N ASP A 115 4.58 14.98 8.13
CA ASP A 115 3.24 14.39 8.02
C ASP A 115 2.10 15.42 8.22
N GLU A 116 2.41 16.68 8.59
CA GLU A 116 1.41 17.70 8.97
C GLU A 116 0.48 18.10 7.81
N ASN A 117 0.94 18.02 6.56
CA ASN A 117 0.20 18.45 5.37
C ASN A 117 -0.31 17.29 4.49
N ILE A 118 -0.29 16.06 5.00
CA ILE A 118 -0.71 14.90 4.21
C ILE A 118 -2.23 14.76 4.23
N ALA A 119 -2.82 14.66 3.04
CA ALA A 119 -4.22 14.26 2.87
C ALA A 119 -4.35 12.74 3.08
N TRP A 120 -4.68 12.34 4.31
CA TRP A 120 -4.75 10.93 4.69
C TRP A 120 -5.96 10.19 4.09
N PRO A 121 -5.80 8.92 3.66
CA PRO A 121 -6.88 8.08 3.13
C PRO A 121 -7.71 7.47 4.28
N ILE A 122 -8.37 8.33 5.06
CA ILE A 122 -9.13 7.97 6.29
C ILE A 122 -9.97 6.69 6.16
N PRO A 123 -10.73 6.44 5.07
CA PRO A 123 -11.55 5.23 4.97
C PRO A 123 -10.79 3.89 5.04
N TRP A 124 -9.48 3.90 4.75
CA TRP A 124 -8.60 2.72 4.78
C TRP A 124 -7.76 2.61 6.05
N MET A 125 -7.77 3.63 6.90
CA MET A 125 -6.85 3.75 8.04
C MET A 125 -7.27 2.89 9.23
N ALA A 126 -6.26 2.30 9.87
CA ALA A 126 -6.40 1.52 11.09
C ALA A 126 -6.71 2.41 12.33
N PRO A 127 -7.38 1.89 13.36
CA PRO A 127 -7.72 2.68 14.56
C PRO A 127 -6.52 3.35 15.24
N GLU A 128 -5.35 2.71 15.25
CA GLU A 128 -4.12 3.25 15.86
C GLU A 128 -3.47 4.39 15.06
N THR A 129 -3.74 4.48 13.75
CA THR A 129 -3.26 5.58 12.90
C THR A 129 -4.19 6.79 12.96
N LEU A 130 -5.43 6.60 13.40
CA LEU A 130 -6.45 7.64 13.57
C LEU A 130 -6.40 8.30 14.97
N SER A 131 -5.20 8.66 15.42
CA SER A 131 -4.97 9.28 16.72
C SER A 131 -4.12 10.56 16.62
N LYS A 132 -4.02 11.33 17.70
CA LYS A 132 -3.18 12.54 17.74
C LYS A 132 -1.70 12.24 17.44
N LYS A 133 -1.26 11.01 17.70
CA LYS A 133 0.08 10.50 17.38
C LYS A 133 -0.07 9.22 16.54
N PRO A 134 -0.27 9.33 15.22
CA PRO A 134 -0.51 8.19 14.35
C PRO A 134 0.58 7.14 14.47
N LYS A 135 0.21 5.87 14.67
CA LYS A 135 1.15 4.74 14.74
C LYS A 135 1.04 3.86 13.50
N PHE A 136 1.83 4.18 12.48
CA PHE A 136 1.90 3.36 11.26
C PHE A 136 2.82 2.15 11.48
N THR A 137 2.36 0.98 11.07
CA THR A 137 3.09 -0.29 11.13
C THR A 137 2.66 -1.21 9.99
N THR A 138 3.35 -2.32 9.77
CA THR A 138 2.90 -3.36 8.82
C THR A 138 1.49 -3.87 9.17
N LYS A 139 1.12 -3.91 10.46
CA LYS A 139 -0.23 -4.26 10.91
C LYS A 139 -1.29 -3.21 10.57
N SER A 140 -0.91 -1.94 10.36
CA SER A 140 -1.82 -0.93 9.84
C SER A 140 -2.12 -1.14 8.34
N ASP A 141 -1.15 -1.63 7.56
CA ASP A 141 -1.39 -2.07 6.18
C ASP A 141 -2.24 -3.34 6.14
N VAL A 142 -2.13 -4.25 7.12
CA VAL A 142 -3.03 -5.42 7.23
C VAL A 142 -4.49 -4.98 7.39
N TYR A 143 -4.75 -3.95 8.21
CA TYR A 143 -6.10 -3.39 8.32
C TYR A 143 -6.61 -2.84 6.99
N ALA A 144 -5.78 -2.05 6.31
CA ALA A 144 -6.09 -1.49 5.00
C ALA A 144 -6.30 -2.59 3.94
N PHE A 145 -5.57 -3.71 4.03
CA PHE A 145 -5.78 -4.89 3.19
C PHE A 145 -7.16 -5.54 3.43
N GLY A 146 -7.67 -5.53 4.67
CA GLY A 146 -9.08 -5.91 4.93
C GLY A 146 -10.07 -5.00 4.19
N ILE A 147 -9.79 -3.70 4.12
CA ILE A 147 -10.59 -2.75 3.33
C ILE A 147 -10.44 -3.02 1.82
N LEU A 148 -9.26 -3.43 1.34
CA LEU A 148 -9.06 -3.87 -0.03
C LEU A 148 -9.90 -5.12 -0.37
N ILE A 149 -10.01 -6.10 0.54
CA ILE A 149 -10.92 -7.24 0.37
C ILE A 149 -12.36 -6.75 0.19
N TYR A 150 -12.81 -5.81 1.03
CA TYR A 150 -14.12 -5.18 0.88
C TYR A 150 -14.28 -4.50 -0.49
N GLU A 151 -13.31 -3.69 -0.94
CA GLU A 151 -13.38 -3.03 -2.25
C GLU A 151 -13.47 -4.06 -3.39
N VAL A 152 -12.67 -5.14 -3.31
CA VAL A 152 -12.68 -6.22 -4.29
C VAL A 152 -14.05 -6.88 -4.35
N TYR A 153 -14.64 -7.26 -3.21
CA TYR A 153 -15.94 -7.96 -3.19
C TYR A 153 -17.17 -7.04 -3.31
N SER A 154 -17.01 -5.73 -3.16
CA SER A 154 -18.05 -4.74 -3.47
C SER A 154 -17.94 -4.18 -4.89
N CYS A 155 -17.12 -4.80 -5.76
CA CYS A 155 -16.90 -4.40 -7.15
C CYS A 155 -16.38 -2.95 -7.30
N GLY A 156 -15.41 -2.55 -6.46
CA GLY A 156 -14.86 -1.20 -6.43
C GLY A 156 -15.73 -0.20 -5.67
N GLY A 157 -16.63 -0.71 -4.81
CA GLY A 157 -17.49 0.09 -3.96
C GLY A 157 -16.69 0.97 -2.98
N LYS A 158 -17.28 2.12 -2.62
CA LYS A 158 -16.68 3.03 -1.64
C LYS A 158 -16.68 2.36 -0.25
N PRO A 159 -15.55 2.34 0.47
CA PRO A 159 -15.54 1.95 1.89
C PRO A 159 -16.43 2.88 2.72
N TRP A 160 -17.09 2.32 3.74
CA TRP A 160 -18.06 3.02 4.60
C TRP A 160 -19.21 3.64 3.79
N PRO A 161 -19.98 2.82 3.04
CA PRO A 161 -20.98 3.31 2.10
C PRO A 161 -22.15 4.06 2.78
N ASP A 162 -22.39 3.78 4.06
CA ASP A 162 -23.40 4.43 4.89
C ASP A 162 -22.94 5.77 5.50
N ILE A 163 -21.67 6.13 5.33
CA ILE A 163 -21.08 7.36 5.88
C ILE A 163 -20.82 8.38 4.77
N THR A 164 -21.54 9.50 4.85
CA THR A 164 -21.42 10.60 3.90
C THR A 164 -20.16 11.43 4.17
N VAL A 165 -19.96 11.87 5.42
CA VAL A 165 -18.84 12.73 5.83
C VAL A 165 -17.66 11.85 6.26
N VAL A 166 -16.56 11.91 5.50
CA VAL A 166 -15.37 11.06 5.73
C VAL A 166 -14.80 11.18 7.14
N GLN A 167 -14.87 12.37 7.76
CA GLN A 167 -14.35 12.60 9.11
C GLN A 167 -15.13 11.82 10.19
N ASP A 168 -16.39 11.48 9.95
CA ASP A 168 -17.22 10.73 10.90
C ASP A 168 -16.79 9.26 11.02
N ILE A 169 -15.99 8.76 10.07
CA ILE A 169 -15.40 7.41 10.12
C ILE A 169 -14.44 7.27 11.32
N ILE A 170 -13.72 8.34 11.65
CA ILE A 170 -12.69 8.35 12.70
C ILE A 170 -13.22 7.86 14.05
N PRO A 171 -14.24 8.50 14.66
CA PRO A 171 -14.76 8.06 15.95
C PRO A 171 -15.38 6.65 15.88
N LEU A 172 -15.96 6.26 14.75
CA LEU A 172 -16.58 4.94 14.57
C LEU A 172 -15.53 3.81 14.59
N VAL A 173 -14.48 3.95 13.79
CA VAL A 173 -13.37 2.99 13.72
C VAL A 173 -12.67 2.90 15.08
N ARG A 174 -12.43 4.03 15.74
CA ARG A 174 -11.85 4.06 17.10
C ARG A 174 -12.72 3.40 18.16
N LYS A 175 -14.04 3.39 17.99
CA LYS A 175 -14.97 2.67 18.87
C LYS A 175 -15.04 1.16 18.55
N GLY A 176 -14.40 0.72 17.47
CA GLY A 176 -14.38 -0.69 17.06
C GLY A 176 -15.50 -1.07 16.10
N ARG A 177 -16.17 -0.08 15.50
CA ARG A 177 -17.11 -0.35 14.40
C ARG A 177 -16.33 -0.93 13.22
N ILE A 178 -16.89 -1.96 12.60
CA ILE A 178 -16.41 -2.55 11.34
C ILE A 178 -17.49 -2.41 10.27
N MET A 179 -17.10 -2.53 8.99
CA MET A 179 -18.05 -2.53 7.87
C MET A 179 -18.80 -3.86 7.78
N ALA A 180 -19.96 -3.83 7.14
CA ALA A 180 -20.69 -5.05 6.78
C ALA A 180 -19.93 -5.84 5.70
N THR A 181 -20.04 -7.16 5.76
CA THR A 181 -19.51 -8.06 4.73
C THR A 181 -20.22 -7.83 3.38
N PRO A 182 -19.49 -7.63 2.26
CA PRO A 182 -20.12 -7.50 0.95
C PRO A 182 -20.91 -8.76 0.57
N SER A 183 -22.06 -8.62 -0.07
CA SER A 183 -22.93 -9.74 -0.43
C SER A 183 -22.30 -10.77 -1.38
N LEU A 184 -21.35 -10.34 -2.21
CA LEU A 184 -20.61 -11.24 -3.11
C LEU A 184 -19.55 -12.08 -2.41
N LEU A 185 -19.18 -11.73 -1.17
CA LEU A 185 -18.23 -12.48 -0.37
C LEU A 185 -18.95 -13.64 0.33
N ASN A 186 -19.00 -14.78 -0.34
CA ASN A 186 -19.63 -16.01 0.16
C ASN A 186 -18.61 -17.07 0.64
N ASP A 187 -17.32 -16.90 0.36
CA ASP A 187 -16.26 -17.78 0.83
C ASP A 187 -15.92 -17.47 2.29
N LYS A 188 -16.24 -18.40 3.19
CA LYS A 188 -16.03 -18.27 4.64
C LYS A 188 -14.57 -18.08 5.03
N ASN A 189 -13.63 -18.66 4.28
CA ASN A 189 -12.21 -18.51 4.57
C ASN A 189 -11.75 -17.08 4.28
N VAL A 190 -12.24 -16.48 3.20
CA VAL A 190 -11.91 -15.10 2.80
C VAL A 190 -12.61 -14.09 3.70
N GLU A 191 -13.87 -14.35 4.06
CA GLU A 191 -14.61 -13.57 5.07
C GLU A 191 -13.86 -13.55 6.42
N GLU A 192 -13.37 -14.71 6.88
CA GLU A 192 -12.59 -14.79 8.11
C GLU A 192 -11.29 -14.00 8.02
N ILE A 193 -10.53 -14.10 6.92
CA ILE A 193 -9.31 -13.30 6.71
C ILE A 193 -9.63 -11.81 6.84
N MET A 194 -10.70 -11.33 6.17
CA MET A 194 -11.12 -9.93 6.23
C MET A 194 -11.44 -9.48 7.65
N HIS A 195 -12.20 -10.26 8.41
CA HIS A 195 -12.53 -9.91 9.80
C HIS A 195 -11.32 -9.95 10.75
N GLN A 196 -10.36 -10.86 10.53
CA GLN A 196 -9.12 -10.88 11.28
C GLN A 196 -8.24 -9.66 10.99
N CYS A 197 -8.23 -9.16 9.74
CA CYS A 197 -7.58 -7.89 9.40
C CYS A 197 -8.17 -6.69 10.16
N TRP A 198 -9.47 -6.71 10.49
CA TRP A 198 -10.15 -5.62 11.20
C TRP A 198 -10.17 -5.77 12.73
N LYS A 199 -9.36 -6.67 13.31
CA LYS A 199 -9.20 -6.69 14.78
C LYS A 199 -8.70 -5.33 15.27
N ARG A 200 -9.33 -4.86 16.35
CA ARG A 200 -9.05 -3.53 16.92
C ARG A 200 -7.61 -3.39 17.38
N LYS A 201 -7.09 -4.37 18.13
CA LYS A 201 -5.68 -4.40 18.54
C LYS A 201 -4.81 -4.88 17.38
N ALA A 202 -3.83 -4.08 16.98
CA ALA A 202 -2.95 -4.40 15.86
C ALA A 202 -2.23 -5.76 16.01
N VAL A 203 -1.83 -6.12 17.22
CA VAL A 203 -1.17 -7.40 17.54
C VAL A 203 -2.05 -8.63 17.32
N GLN A 204 -3.37 -8.46 17.29
CA GLN A 204 -4.32 -9.56 17.02
C GLN A 204 -4.54 -9.80 15.54
N ARG A 205 -4.04 -8.91 14.67
CA ARG A 205 -4.16 -9.07 13.22
C ARG A 205 -3.08 -10.04 12.72
N PRO A 206 -3.39 -10.89 11.74
CA PRO A 206 -2.40 -11.77 11.12
C PRO A 206 -1.29 -10.94 10.47
N ASP A 207 -0.13 -11.54 10.23
CA ASP A 207 0.89 -10.95 9.37
C ASP A 207 0.64 -11.30 7.89
N PHE A 208 1.36 -10.65 6.97
CA PHE A 208 1.21 -10.97 5.55
C PHE A 208 1.79 -12.34 5.17
N ILE A 209 2.62 -12.97 6.01
CA ILE A 209 3.12 -14.33 5.78
C ILE A 209 1.96 -15.32 5.93
N GLU A 210 1.16 -15.17 6.98
CA GLU A 210 -0.05 -15.93 7.24
C GLU A 210 -1.12 -15.64 6.20
N ILE A 211 -1.39 -14.37 5.88
CA ILE A 211 -2.40 -14.00 4.87
C ILE A 211 -2.09 -14.65 3.52
N VAL A 212 -0.84 -14.58 3.05
CA VAL A 212 -0.44 -15.24 1.79
C VAL A 212 -0.62 -16.75 1.87
N LYS A 213 -0.28 -17.39 3.00
CA LYS A 213 -0.51 -18.82 3.20
C LYS A 213 -2.00 -19.17 3.11
N ARG A 214 -2.86 -18.39 3.76
CA ARG A 214 -4.32 -18.61 3.77
C ARG A 214 -4.93 -18.43 2.38
N PHE A 215 -4.59 -17.37 1.65
CA PHE A 215 -5.06 -17.18 0.27
C PHE A 215 -4.55 -18.26 -0.68
N ARG A 216 -3.33 -18.78 -0.50
CA ARG A 216 -2.84 -19.93 -1.27
C ARG A 216 -3.75 -21.14 -1.07
N THR A 217 -4.12 -21.46 0.17
CA THR A 217 -5.04 -22.57 0.48
C THR A 217 -6.42 -22.35 -0.15
N VAL A 218 -6.95 -21.12 -0.08
CA VAL A 218 -8.21 -20.75 -0.76
C VAL A 218 -8.12 -21.04 -2.26
N LEU A 219 -7.07 -20.56 -2.93
CA LEU A 219 -6.89 -20.76 -4.37
C LEU A 219 -6.69 -22.24 -4.76
N GLN A 220 -5.96 -23.02 -3.95
CA GLN A 220 -5.76 -24.46 -4.18
C GLN A 220 -7.06 -25.26 -4.04
N SER A 221 -8.01 -24.78 -3.24
CA SER A 221 -9.33 -25.40 -3.08
C SER A 221 -10.31 -25.04 -4.22
N GLN A 222 -9.96 -24.08 -5.07
CA GLN A 222 -10.83 -23.56 -6.14
C GLN A 222 -10.43 -24.13 -7.50
N LYS A 223 -11.43 -24.32 -8.37
CA LYS A 223 -11.17 -24.58 -9.79
C LYS A 223 -10.87 -23.27 -10.51
N LEU A 224 -9.59 -22.90 -10.55
CA LEU A 224 -9.16 -21.64 -11.15
C LEU A 224 -9.43 -21.63 -12.67
N PRO A 225 -9.88 -20.48 -13.23
CA PRO A 225 -9.98 -20.33 -14.68
C PRO A 225 -8.60 -20.42 -15.33
N ALA A 226 -8.53 -21.01 -16.52
CA ALA A 226 -7.30 -20.97 -17.31
C ALA A 226 -6.94 -19.51 -17.64
N GLY A 227 -5.64 -19.23 -17.85
CA GLY A 227 -5.16 -17.86 -18.11
C GLY A 227 -5.96 -17.15 -19.20
N GLN A 228 -6.20 -17.82 -20.32
CA GLN A 228 -6.99 -17.28 -21.44
C GLN A 228 -8.46 -16.97 -21.11
N ASP A 229 -9.03 -17.62 -20.09
CA ASP A 229 -10.43 -17.47 -19.69
C ASP A 229 -10.63 -16.40 -18.61
N ARG A 230 -9.54 -15.81 -18.11
CA ARG A 230 -9.57 -14.71 -17.14
C ARG A 230 -10.00 -13.39 -17.80
N ILE A 231 -10.66 -12.53 -17.03
CA ILE A 231 -11.11 -11.20 -17.47
C ILE A 231 -9.95 -10.33 -17.95
N VAL A 232 -8.77 -10.47 -17.34
CA VAL A 232 -7.58 -9.69 -17.72
C VAL A 232 -7.11 -10.03 -19.13
N SER A 233 -7.33 -11.26 -19.61
CA SER A 233 -6.96 -11.69 -20.96
C SER A 233 -7.86 -11.08 -22.05
N MET A 234 -8.95 -10.41 -21.67
CA MET A 234 -9.84 -9.67 -22.57
C MET A 234 -9.48 -8.19 -22.67
N LEU A 235 -8.54 -7.70 -21.85
CA LEU A 235 -8.14 -6.30 -21.84
C LEU A 235 -7.13 -6.02 -22.95
N GLU A 236 -7.21 -4.83 -23.52
CA GLU A 236 -6.28 -4.37 -24.55
C GLU A 236 -4.87 -4.22 -23.96
N GLY A 237 -3.85 -4.65 -24.72
CA GLY A 237 -2.45 -4.56 -24.31
C GLY A 237 -1.98 -5.64 -23.33
N ILE A 238 -2.85 -6.56 -22.91
CA ILE A 238 -2.47 -7.73 -22.10
C ILE A 238 -2.00 -8.87 -23.00
N ASP A 239 -0.85 -9.45 -22.66
CA ASP A 239 -0.30 -10.65 -23.25
C ASP A 239 -0.87 -11.89 -22.52
N SER A 240 -2.00 -12.38 -23.04
CA SER A 240 -2.72 -13.54 -22.48
C SER A 240 -1.89 -14.82 -22.43
N SER A 241 -0.81 -14.94 -23.20
CA SER A 241 0.10 -16.09 -23.17
C SER A 241 0.95 -16.15 -21.91
N LYS A 242 1.17 -15.00 -21.26
CA LYS A 242 1.96 -14.86 -20.02
C LYS A 242 1.12 -14.83 -18.75
N ASN A 243 -0.20 -14.90 -18.90
CA ASN A 243 -1.15 -14.89 -17.81
C ASN A 243 -1.20 -16.24 -17.10
N SER A 244 -0.20 -16.47 -16.24
CA SER A 244 -0.09 -17.66 -15.39
C SER A 244 -0.11 -17.25 -13.92
N ILE A 245 -0.64 -18.13 -13.07
CA ILE A 245 -0.73 -17.92 -11.63
C ILE A 245 0.30 -18.84 -10.99
N ASN A 246 1.32 -18.27 -10.33
CA ASN A 246 2.28 -19.06 -9.59
C ASN A 246 1.84 -19.22 -8.13
N LEU A 247 1.30 -20.40 -7.79
CA LEU A 247 0.92 -20.77 -6.42
C LEU A 247 2.11 -21.32 -5.60
N GLU A 248 3.08 -21.93 -6.27
CA GLU A 248 4.27 -22.59 -5.70
C GLU A 248 5.40 -21.57 -5.57
N GLU A 249 5.47 -20.92 -4.41
CA GLU A 249 6.42 -19.85 -4.20
C GLU A 249 7.70 -20.38 -3.52
N ASN A 250 8.68 -20.78 -4.32
CA ASN A 250 10.06 -21.03 -3.86
C ASN A 250 10.78 -19.68 -3.66
N SER A 251 10.34 -18.84 -2.72
CA SER A 251 10.97 -17.55 -2.47
C SER A 251 12.13 -17.67 -1.46
N PRO A 252 13.30 -17.02 -1.71
CA PRO A 252 14.35 -16.84 -0.70
C PRO A 252 13.88 -16.06 0.55
N ASP A 253 12.67 -15.47 0.51
CA ASP A 253 11.99 -14.87 1.66
C ASP A 253 11.70 -15.86 2.80
N SER A 254 11.85 -17.18 2.61
CA SER A 254 11.63 -18.15 3.70
C SER A 254 12.60 -17.94 4.88
N THR A 255 13.86 -17.55 4.62
CA THR A 255 14.84 -17.21 5.66
C THR A 255 14.54 -15.85 6.30
N LEU A 256 14.21 -14.84 5.49
CA LEU A 256 13.81 -13.52 6.00
C LEU A 256 12.50 -13.58 6.81
N SER A 257 11.60 -14.49 6.46
CA SER A 257 10.35 -14.77 7.17
C SER A 257 10.60 -15.36 8.55
N LYS A 258 11.56 -16.27 8.70
CA LYS A 258 11.98 -16.79 10.01
C LYS A 258 12.54 -15.67 10.89
N GLN A 259 13.49 -14.89 10.36
CA GLN A 259 14.08 -13.75 11.07
C GLN A 259 13.02 -12.71 11.46
N TYR A 260 12.09 -12.39 10.54
CA TYR A 260 11.02 -11.43 10.81
C TYR A 260 10.13 -11.87 11.99
N LYS A 261 9.78 -13.16 12.05
CA LYS A 261 8.99 -13.71 13.17
C LYS A 261 9.74 -13.67 14.50
N GLU A 262 11.06 -13.86 14.48
CA GLU A 262 11.90 -13.73 15.68
C GLU A 262 11.97 -12.28 16.15
N ASP A 263 12.21 -11.34 15.24
CA ASP A 263 12.21 -9.90 15.51
C ASP A 263 10.86 -9.43 16.08
N GLU A 264 9.75 -9.88 15.50
CA GLU A 264 8.40 -9.50 15.95
C GLU A 264 8.08 -10.06 17.34
N LYS A 265 8.44 -11.32 17.61
CA LYS A 265 8.29 -11.92 18.95
C LYS A 265 9.12 -11.19 19.99
N ALA A 266 10.37 -10.83 19.66
CA ALA A 266 11.22 -10.06 20.55
C ALA A 266 10.61 -8.68 20.84
N ALA A 267 10.13 -7.99 19.81
CA ALA A 267 9.47 -6.70 19.97
C ALA A 267 8.19 -6.77 20.81
N GLN A 268 7.39 -7.83 20.65
CA GLN A 268 6.17 -8.02 21.42
C GLN A 268 6.46 -8.28 22.90
N LYS A 269 7.46 -9.12 23.21
CA LYS A 269 7.89 -9.36 24.58
C LYS A 269 8.38 -8.09 25.27
N ILE A 270 9.11 -7.24 24.54
CA ILE A 270 9.55 -5.93 25.03
C ILE A 270 8.33 -5.03 25.31
N ALA A 271 7.35 -4.99 24.40
CA ALA A 271 6.16 -4.16 24.56
C ALA A 271 5.31 -4.58 25.79
N GLU A 272 5.12 -5.89 25.98
CA GLU A 272 4.42 -6.44 27.15
C GLU A 272 5.16 -6.10 28.45
N THR A 273 6.49 -6.23 28.47
CA THR A 273 7.32 -5.86 29.63
C THR A 273 7.20 -4.37 29.97
N ILE A 274 7.18 -3.48 28.95
CA ILE A 274 7.02 -2.03 29.14
C ILE A 274 5.62 -1.70 29.71
N GLU A 275 4.57 -2.38 29.24
CA GLU A 275 3.20 -2.17 29.70
C GLU A 275 3.01 -2.67 31.16
N GLU A 276 3.63 -3.79 31.52
CA GLU A 276 3.71 -4.31 32.89
C GLU A 276 4.51 -3.40 33.84
N THR A 277 5.62 -2.83 33.36
CA THR A 277 6.43 -1.88 34.14
C THR A 277 5.68 -0.55 34.36
N SER A 278 4.92 -0.10 33.36
CA SER A 278 4.11 1.14 33.46
C SER A 278 2.89 0.98 34.38
N THR A 279 2.31 -0.23 34.44
CA THR A 279 1.17 -0.55 35.32
C THR A 279 1.59 -0.83 36.77
N THR A 280 2.84 -1.26 37.01
CA THR A 280 3.40 -1.39 38.37
C THR A 280 3.81 -0.05 38.96
N LEU A 281 4.40 0.85 38.15
CA LEU A 281 4.72 2.22 38.58
C LEU A 281 3.47 3.05 38.95
N THR A 282 2.34 2.84 38.28
CA THR A 282 1.07 3.54 38.59
C THR A 282 0.30 2.95 39.79
N LYS A 283 0.67 1.75 40.26
CA LYS A 283 0.11 1.13 41.48
C LYS A 283 0.93 1.44 42.75
N GLY A 284 2.10 2.06 42.63
CA GLY A 284 2.96 2.44 43.75
C GLY A 284 2.65 3.81 44.39
N GLU A 285 1.74 4.60 43.83
CA GLU A 285 1.46 5.98 44.28
C GLU A 285 0.11 6.17 44.99
N THR A 286 -0.48 5.11 45.56
CA THR A 286 -1.71 5.21 46.37
C THR A 286 -1.48 4.71 47.79
N GLN A 287 -0.59 5.38 48.53
CA GLN A 287 -0.64 5.47 50.00
C GLN A 287 0.41 6.50 50.49
N ALA A 288 0.04 7.78 50.44
CA ALA A 288 0.62 8.79 51.31
C ALA A 288 -0.49 9.77 51.68
N SER A 289 -1.10 9.51 52.83
CA SER A 289 -1.99 10.43 53.53
C SER A 289 -1.30 11.77 53.79
N ALA A 290 -1.91 12.85 53.33
CA ALA A 290 -1.51 14.21 53.67
C ALA A 290 -1.75 14.51 55.16
N PRO A 291 -0.81 15.17 55.87
CA PRO A 291 -1.14 15.91 57.06
C PRO A 291 -1.24 17.42 56.77
N THR A 292 -2.15 18.02 57.53
CA THR A 292 -2.66 19.39 57.49
C THR A 292 -1.62 20.43 57.92
N LEU A 293 -1.84 21.67 57.47
CA LEU A 293 -1.09 22.91 57.73
C LEU A 293 -0.97 23.27 59.23
N GLU A 294 0.20 23.78 59.68
CA GLU A 294 0.31 25.10 60.34
C GLU A 294 1.75 25.56 60.69
N THR A 295 2.00 26.85 60.44
CA THR A 295 2.97 27.80 61.06
C THR A 295 4.49 27.62 60.88
N CYS A 296 5.16 28.59 60.24
CA CYS A 296 5.75 29.79 60.88
C CYS A 296 6.82 30.44 59.99
N SER A 297 6.76 31.76 59.87
CA SER A 297 7.74 32.61 59.17
C SER A 297 9.08 32.72 59.92
N LYS A 298 10.19 32.72 59.15
CA LYS A 298 11.37 33.63 59.20
C LYS A 298 12.65 32.90 58.80
N ASP A 299 13.26 33.26 57.67
CA ASP A 299 14.48 34.07 57.63
C ASP A 299 15.20 34.05 56.27
N MET A 300 15.63 35.25 55.88
CA MET A 300 16.48 35.59 54.74
C MET A 300 17.90 35.00 54.88
N LYS A 301 18.49 34.51 53.78
CA LYS A 301 19.83 34.94 53.32
C LYS A 301 20.20 34.33 51.97
N ILE A 302 20.20 35.19 50.95
CA ILE A 302 20.85 34.99 49.66
C ILE A 302 22.37 35.08 49.86
N LYS A 303 23.11 34.03 49.48
CA LYS A 303 24.54 34.13 49.16
C LYS A 303 24.75 33.72 47.70
N LYS A 304 24.89 34.72 46.84
CA LYS A 304 25.59 34.62 45.55
C LYS A 304 27.08 34.43 45.84
N GLN A 305 27.70 33.40 45.26
CA GLN A 305 29.13 33.42 44.97
C GLN A 305 29.37 33.27 43.47
N LYS A 306 30.28 34.14 43.01
CA LYS A 306 30.76 34.33 41.65
C LYS A 306 31.96 33.39 41.40
N SER A 307 32.10 32.93 40.16
CA SER A 307 33.40 32.80 39.47
C SER A 307 33.11 32.84 37.96
N SER A 308 33.22 34.00 37.33
CA SER A 308 34.42 34.54 36.66
C SER A 308 34.57 34.04 35.23
N ALA A 309 34.65 35.01 34.34
CA ALA A 309 34.63 34.92 32.89
C ALA A 309 35.92 34.36 32.28
N ILE A 310 35.78 33.72 31.12
CA ILE A 310 36.77 33.79 30.05
C ILE A 310 36.00 34.20 28.78
N ARG A 311 36.42 35.30 28.17
CA ARG A 311 35.79 35.93 27.00
C ARG A 311 36.57 35.57 25.73
N SER A 312 35.79 35.32 24.68
CA SER A 312 36.02 35.59 23.24
C SER A 312 37.17 34.92 22.49
N THR A 313 36.83 34.24 21.39
CA THR A 313 36.97 34.79 20.02
C THR A 313 36.02 34.09 19.03
N PRO A 314 35.51 34.78 18.00
CA PRO A 314 34.62 34.21 16.98
C PRO A 314 35.40 33.56 15.82
N LEU A 315 34.95 32.40 15.36
CA LEU A 315 35.47 31.76 14.14
C LEU A 315 34.90 32.45 12.89
N THR A 316 35.82 32.90 12.03
CA THR A 316 35.57 33.45 10.70
C THR A 316 35.31 32.34 9.66
N PRO A 317 34.59 32.63 8.55
CA PRO A 317 34.32 31.64 7.52
C PRO A 317 35.57 31.33 6.68
N GLY A 318 35.94 30.05 6.62
CA GLY A 318 37.04 29.55 5.80
C GLY A 318 36.80 29.71 4.30
N LYS A 319 37.86 30.15 3.62
CA LYS A 319 37.98 30.45 2.20
C LYS A 319 37.70 29.23 1.31
N TRP A 320 36.98 29.47 0.23
CA TRP A 320 36.87 28.59 -0.92
C TRP A 320 38.20 28.57 -1.68
N HIS A 321 38.83 27.40 -1.77
CA HIS A 321 39.94 27.19 -2.69
C HIS A 321 39.40 27.08 -4.13
N ARG A 322 39.86 28.02 -4.95
CA ARG A 322 39.71 28.07 -6.40
C ARG A 322 40.91 27.33 -7.00
N GLU A 323 40.67 26.22 -7.68
CA GLU A 323 41.65 25.64 -8.61
C GLU A 323 41.10 25.65 -10.04
N SER A 324 41.76 26.50 -10.83
CA SER A 324 42.14 26.38 -12.24
C SER A 324 41.27 25.63 -13.24
N LYS A 325 40.70 26.41 -14.16
CA LYS A 325 40.41 26.03 -15.55
C LYS A 325 41.68 25.59 -16.29
N PRO A 326 41.50 24.88 -17.41
CA PRO A 326 42.06 25.37 -18.67
C PRO A 326 40.99 25.56 -19.75
N SER A 327 41.25 26.49 -20.67
CA SER A 327 40.51 26.80 -21.90
C SER A 327 41.54 27.18 -22.97
N PRO A 328 41.18 27.33 -24.26
CA PRO A 328 40.37 26.49 -25.14
C PRO A 328 41.17 26.13 -26.42
N SER A 329 40.70 25.16 -27.23
CA SER A 329 41.11 25.07 -28.64
C SER A 329 39.89 24.95 -29.54
N THR A 330 39.64 26.03 -30.26
CA THR A 330 38.83 26.17 -31.46
C THR A 330 39.21 25.16 -32.54
N ILE A 331 38.21 24.56 -33.20
CA ILE A 331 38.12 24.46 -34.67
C ILE A 331 36.63 24.47 -35.03
N SER A 332 36.29 25.33 -35.99
CA SER A 332 34.98 25.52 -36.57
C SER A 332 34.67 24.49 -37.65
N SER A 333 33.40 24.11 -37.82
CA SER A 333 32.74 24.23 -39.13
C SER A 333 31.24 23.89 -39.07
N LYS A 334 30.47 24.86 -39.57
CA LYS A 334 29.09 24.84 -40.10
C LYS A 334 28.52 23.47 -40.50
N SER A 335 27.25 23.21 -40.15
CA SER A 335 26.20 22.86 -41.14
C SER A 335 24.78 22.83 -40.54
N SER A 336 23.93 23.70 -41.10
CA SER A 336 22.52 23.51 -41.43
C SER A 336 21.55 22.78 -40.48
N ARG A 337 20.57 23.56 -40.02
CA ARG A 337 19.22 23.15 -39.68
C ARG A 337 18.57 22.27 -40.76
N THR A 338 17.76 21.33 -40.30
CA THR A 338 16.43 20.86 -40.77
C THR A 338 16.33 19.35 -40.92
N SER A 339 15.15 18.82 -40.61
CA SER A 339 14.72 17.41 -40.71
C SER A 339 14.91 16.52 -39.47
N SER A 340 13.96 16.60 -38.52
CA SER A 340 13.47 15.43 -37.75
C SER A 340 12.14 15.70 -37.05
N ARG A 341 11.27 16.52 -37.65
CA ARG A 341 9.90 16.80 -37.17
C ARG A 341 8.80 16.16 -38.02
N LYS A 342 9.15 15.28 -38.96
CA LYS A 342 8.21 14.60 -39.86
C LYS A 342 8.16 13.06 -39.72
N HIS A 343 8.92 12.48 -38.80
CA HIS A 343 8.90 11.02 -38.55
C HIS A 343 8.06 10.60 -37.33
N PHE A 344 7.66 11.54 -36.47
CA PHE A 344 6.87 11.23 -35.27
C PHE A 344 5.36 11.36 -35.49
N ASP A 345 4.92 12.30 -36.34
CA ASP A 345 3.49 12.54 -36.62
C ASP A 345 2.86 11.54 -37.63
N THR A 346 3.67 10.83 -38.42
CA THR A 346 3.17 9.78 -39.33
C THR A 346 2.88 8.47 -38.60
N LEU A 347 3.48 8.25 -37.41
CA LEU A 347 3.27 7.05 -36.59
C LEU A 347 2.01 7.12 -35.69
N ILE A 348 1.46 8.31 -35.46
CA ILE A 348 0.25 8.48 -34.63
C ILE A 348 -1.05 8.51 -35.47
N ARG A 349 -0.97 8.68 -36.80
CA ARG A 349 -2.15 8.65 -37.69
C ARG A 349 -2.49 7.29 -38.33
N SER A 350 -1.70 6.24 -38.11
CA SER A 350 -1.95 4.91 -38.71
C SER A 350 -2.56 3.86 -37.76
N MET A 351 -2.82 4.21 -36.50
CA MET A 351 -3.41 3.29 -35.51
C MET A 351 -4.90 3.55 -35.25
N ALA A 352 -5.70 3.57 -36.31
CA ALA A 352 -7.15 3.49 -36.20
C ALA A 352 -7.65 2.14 -36.75
N PRO A 353 -7.97 1.15 -35.91
CA PRO A 353 -8.80 0.04 -36.34
C PRO A 353 -10.26 0.42 -36.17
N ARG A 354 -10.94 0.53 -37.33
CA ARG A 354 -12.32 0.08 -37.47
C ARG A 354 -12.42 -1.30 -36.78
N HIS A 355 -13.44 -1.56 -35.97
CA HIS A 355 -14.35 -2.69 -36.20
C HIS A 355 -15.37 -2.93 -35.08
N LYS A 356 -16.64 -2.92 -35.50
CA LYS A 356 -17.71 -3.78 -34.98
C LYS A 356 -17.35 -5.26 -35.20
N THR A 357 -18.05 -6.14 -34.49
CA THR A 357 -18.07 -7.63 -34.57
C THR A 357 -16.93 -8.41 -33.89
N ARG A 358 -17.00 -8.51 -32.56
CA ARG A 358 -16.55 -9.70 -31.81
C ARG A 358 -17.37 -10.03 -30.55
N LEU A 359 -18.24 -9.12 -30.10
CA LEU A 359 -19.17 -9.32 -28.97
C LEU A 359 -20.29 -10.33 -29.23
N SER A 360 -20.64 -10.61 -30.50
CA SER A 360 -21.80 -11.48 -30.82
C SER A 360 -21.57 -12.97 -30.57
N ARG A 361 -20.31 -13.44 -30.46
CA ARG A 361 -20.02 -14.87 -30.24
C ARG A 361 -20.12 -15.31 -28.78
N TYR A 362 -19.93 -14.39 -27.82
CA TYR A 362 -20.07 -14.72 -26.39
C TYR A 362 -21.54 -14.67 -25.94
N GLN A 363 -22.34 -13.74 -26.48
CA GLN A 363 -23.77 -13.66 -26.20
C GLN A 363 -24.58 -14.80 -26.85
N ASN A 364 -24.14 -15.36 -27.99
CA ASN A 364 -24.85 -16.46 -28.64
C ASN A 364 -24.62 -17.85 -28.01
N ARG A 365 -23.58 -18.03 -27.18
CA ARG A 365 -23.34 -19.32 -26.51
C ARG A 365 -24.20 -19.53 -25.25
N ASN A 366 -24.75 -18.45 -24.68
CA ASN A 366 -25.60 -18.48 -23.49
C ASN A 366 -27.11 -18.37 -23.78
N LYS A 367 -27.51 -18.30 -25.07
CA LYS A 367 -28.94 -18.34 -25.49
C LYS A 367 -29.41 -19.72 -25.96
N GLN A 368 -28.54 -20.72 -26.05
CA GLN A 368 -28.90 -22.06 -26.54
C GLN A 368 -29.20 -23.10 -25.46
N THR A 369 -29.32 -22.71 -24.19
CA THR A 369 -29.67 -23.62 -23.09
C THR A 369 -30.91 -23.21 -22.28
N LYS A 370 -31.71 -22.27 -22.79
CA LYS A 370 -32.99 -21.88 -22.21
C LYS A 370 -34.01 -21.72 -23.33
N ASP A 371 -34.53 -22.84 -23.82
CA ASP A 371 -35.85 -22.94 -24.48
C ASP A 371 -36.13 -24.43 -24.77
N LYS A 372 -36.71 -25.12 -23.80
CA LYS A 372 -37.55 -26.32 -24.04
C LYS A 372 -38.82 -26.17 -23.19
N PRO A 373 -40.02 -26.10 -23.79
CA PRO A 373 -41.28 -26.00 -23.06
C PRO A 373 -41.71 -27.37 -22.48
N PRO A 374 -42.63 -27.39 -21.50
CA PRO A 374 -43.05 -28.63 -20.83
C PRO A 374 -44.07 -29.38 -21.69
N SER A 375 -43.89 -30.70 -21.83
CA SER A 375 -44.91 -31.61 -22.37
C SER A 375 -45.73 -32.18 -21.22
N HIS A 376 -46.99 -31.74 -21.11
CA HIS A 376 -48.06 -32.51 -20.50
C HIS A 376 -48.64 -33.46 -21.56
N ASP A 377 -48.81 -34.75 -21.24
CA ASP A 377 -50.09 -35.44 -21.38
C ASP A 377 -50.10 -36.84 -20.73
N LYS A 378 -51.15 -37.03 -19.91
CA LYS A 378 -51.99 -38.22 -19.62
C LYS A 378 -51.44 -39.62 -19.94
N VAL A 379 -51.39 -40.51 -18.94
CA VAL A 379 -52.45 -41.46 -18.51
C VAL A 379 -52.23 -41.77 -17.02
#